data_AF-A0A925P855-F1
#
_entry.id   AF-A0A925P855-F1
#
_cell.length_a   1.000
_cell.length_b   1.000
_cell.length_c   1.000
_cell.angle_alpha   90.00
_cell.angle_beta   90.00
_cell.angle_gamma   90.00
#
_symmetry.space_group_name_H-M   'P 1'
#
loop_
_entity.id
_entity.type
_entity.pdbx_description
1 polymer ?
#
loop_
_entity_poly.entity_id
_entity_poly.type
_entity_poly.pdbx_seq_one_letter_code
_entity_poly.pdbx_strand_id
1 'polypeptide(L)'
;MSNTRLLDDVPATVIPAGTPATLAAGEGVFIVQTLGGNVTVRTDHGLFRIARQHAEAIAGLDLEKLDREAGASAGAAAAFSEQAVWDALKGCFDPEIPVNIVDLGLVYDLDIDDASAGGKRVDVKMTLTAPG
;
A
#
# COMPACT_ATOMS: atom_id res chain seq x y z
N MET A 1 3.31 -14.91 -6.40
CA MET A 1 3.15 -13.81 -7.37
C MET A 1 2.30 -14.35 -8.51
N SER A 2 1.06 -13.89 -8.63
CA SER A 2 0.12 -14.40 -9.63
C SER A 2 0.03 -13.38 -10.76
N ASN A 3 0.40 -13.79 -11.98
CA ASN A 3 0.12 -13.01 -13.19
C ASN A 3 -1.38 -13.10 -13.47
N THR A 4 -2.04 -11.97 -13.62
CA THR A 4 -3.47 -11.94 -13.93
C THR A 4 -3.79 -10.80 -14.91
N ARG A 5 -5.05 -10.67 -15.29
CA ARG A 5 -5.54 -9.64 -16.22
C ARG A 5 -6.70 -8.87 -15.61
N LEU A 6 -6.89 -7.66 -16.12
CA LEU A 6 -8.08 -6.87 -15.83
C LEU A 6 -9.24 -7.33 -16.72
N LEU A 7 -10.43 -7.42 -16.14
CA LEU A 7 -11.67 -7.78 -16.84
C LEU A 7 -12.31 -6.57 -17.52
N ASP A 8 -12.18 -5.39 -16.91
CA ASP A 8 -12.79 -4.13 -17.33
C ASP A 8 -11.78 -2.97 -17.20
N ASP A 9 -12.16 -1.78 -17.66
CA ASP A 9 -11.39 -0.56 -17.44
C ASP A 9 -11.45 -0.17 -15.95
N VAL A 10 -10.28 -0.16 -15.29
CA VAL A 10 -10.19 0.06 -13.84
C VAL A 10 -9.54 1.39 -13.53
N PRO A 11 -10.21 2.30 -12.80
CA PRO A 11 -9.55 3.46 -12.24
C PRO A 11 -8.57 3.02 -11.14
N ALA A 12 -7.34 3.50 -11.25
CA ALA A 12 -6.23 3.21 -10.37
C ALA A 12 -5.49 4.50 -9.99
N THR A 13 -4.59 4.41 -9.02
CA THR A 13 -3.72 5.51 -8.62
C THR A 13 -2.27 5.13 -8.86
N VAL A 14 -1.50 5.96 -9.57
CA VAL A 14 -0.07 5.74 -9.78
C VAL A 14 0.67 5.81 -8.44
N ILE A 15 1.49 4.81 -8.14
CA ILE A 15 2.40 4.80 -6.99
C ILE A 15 3.81 5.17 -7.49
N PRO A 16 4.51 6.12 -6.85
CA PRO A 16 4.17 6.87 -5.64
C PRO A 16 3.44 8.20 -5.90
N ALA A 17 3.27 8.61 -7.15
CA ALA A 17 2.84 9.97 -7.52
C ALA A 17 1.42 10.37 -7.08
N GLY A 18 0.56 9.41 -6.71
CA GLY A 18 -0.82 9.69 -6.27
C GLY A 18 -1.75 10.16 -7.40
N THR A 19 -1.28 10.18 -8.64
CA THR A 19 -2.06 10.66 -9.79
C THR A 19 -3.10 9.61 -10.19
N PRO A 20 -4.37 9.99 -10.45
CA PRO A 20 -5.36 9.06 -10.98
C PRO A 20 -4.99 8.63 -12.40
N ALA A 21 -5.16 7.34 -12.69
CA ALA A 21 -4.94 6.73 -13.98
C ALA A 21 -6.03 5.68 -14.24
N THR A 22 -6.20 5.28 -15.50
CA THR A 22 -7.11 4.18 -15.86
C THR A 22 -6.29 3.07 -16.50
N LEU A 23 -6.44 1.86 -15.97
CA LEU A 23 -5.87 0.65 -16.56
C LEU A 23 -6.91 0.02 -17.48
N ALA A 24 -6.51 -0.34 -18.70
CA ALA A 24 -7.42 -0.85 -19.71
C ALA A 24 -7.87 -2.29 -19.43
N ALA A 25 -9.08 -2.63 -19.87
CA ALA A 25 -9.55 -4.00 -19.87
C ALA A 25 -8.60 -4.93 -20.66
N GLY A 26 -8.33 -6.12 -20.12
CA GLY A 26 -7.43 -7.10 -20.71
C GLY A 26 -5.94 -6.88 -20.43
N GLU A 27 -5.56 -5.75 -19.81
CA GLU A 27 -4.18 -5.44 -19.46
C GLU A 27 -3.60 -6.49 -18.50
N GLY A 28 -2.37 -6.91 -18.77
CA GLY A 28 -1.62 -7.83 -17.91
C GLY A 28 -1.13 -7.13 -16.65
N VAL A 29 -1.51 -7.64 -15.48
CA VAL A 29 -1.15 -7.07 -14.19
C VAL A 29 -0.55 -8.12 -13.27
N PHE A 30 0.49 -7.74 -12.54
CA PHE A 30 1.08 -8.57 -11.49
C PHE A 30 0.65 -8.05 -10.13
N ILE A 31 -0.04 -8.86 -9.35
CA ILE A 31 -0.40 -8.48 -7.97
C ILE A 31 0.87 -8.50 -7.12
N VAL A 32 1.23 -7.33 -6.59
CA VAL A 32 2.40 -7.12 -5.71
C VAL A 32 2.02 -7.34 -4.26
N GLN A 33 0.95 -6.67 -3.79
CA GLN A 33 0.48 -6.76 -2.42
C GLN A 33 -1.01 -6.44 -2.30
N THR A 34 -1.65 -6.98 -1.27
CA THR A 34 -2.99 -6.64 -0.81
C THR A 34 -2.89 -6.03 0.59
N LEU A 35 -3.29 -4.75 0.75
CA LEU A 35 -3.17 -4.04 2.02
C LEU A 35 -4.37 -3.13 2.25
N GLY A 36 -5.02 -3.26 3.41
CA GLY A 36 -6.17 -2.44 3.79
C GLY A 36 -7.32 -2.49 2.77
N GLY A 37 -7.52 -3.65 2.14
CA GLY A 37 -8.49 -3.84 1.07
C GLY A 37 -8.10 -3.30 -0.31
N ASN A 38 -6.97 -2.59 -0.43
CA ASN A 38 -6.47 -2.13 -1.72
C ASN A 38 -5.50 -3.16 -2.31
N VAL A 39 -5.42 -3.18 -3.64
CA VAL A 39 -4.52 -4.07 -4.37
C VAL A 39 -3.48 -3.24 -5.10
N THR A 40 -2.21 -3.48 -4.82
CA THR A 40 -1.12 -2.90 -5.60
C THR A 40 -0.77 -3.85 -6.73
N VAL A 41 -0.85 -3.35 -7.96
CA VAL A 41 -0.49 -4.07 -9.17
C VAL A 41 0.70 -3.43 -9.87
N ARG A 42 1.53 -4.25 -10.50
CA ARG A 42 2.60 -3.81 -11.39
C ARG A 42 2.21 -4.12 -12.84
N THR A 43 2.32 -3.13 -13.70
CA THR A 43 2.18 -3.23 -15.16
C THR A 43 3.51 -2.88 -15.83
N ASP A 44 3.56 -2.93 -17.15
CA ASP A 44 4.70 -2.43 -17.93
C ASP A 44 4.89 -0.90 -17.78
N HIS A 45 3.86 -0.20 -17.32
CA HIS A 45 3.86 1.25 -17.11
C HIS A 45 4.19 1.67 -15.67
N GLY A 46 4.42 0.72 -14.75
CA GLY A 46 4.80 0.99 -13.37
C GLY A 46 3.85 0.37 -12.33
N LEU A 47 3.81 0.98 -11.15
CA LEU A 47 3.01 0.52 -10.01
C LEU A 47 1.71 1.33 -9.90
N PHE A 48 0.60 0.60 -9.72
CA PHE A 48 -0.72 1.18 -9.62
C PHE A 48 -1.45 0.58 -8.42
N ARG A 49 -2.18 1.42 -7.69
CA ARG A 49 -3.08 1.02 -6.62
C ARG A 49 -4.51 0.96 -7.15
N ILE A 50 -5.13 -0.21 -7.07
CA ILE A 50 -6.55 -0.41 -7.34
C ILE A 50 -7.31 -0.41 -6.02
N ALA A 51 -8.33 0.43 -5.92
CA ALA A 51 -9.17 0.52 -4.74
C ALA A 51 -10.03 -0.74 -4.57
N ARG A 52 -10.39 -1.10 -3.33
CA ARG A 52 -11.22 -2.27 -3.02
C ARG A 52 -12.46 -2.38 -3.90
N GLN A 53 -13.12 -1.26 -4.15
CA GLN A 53 -14.37 -1.19 -4.94
C GLN A 53 -14.21 -1.61 -6.41
N HIS A 54 -12.98 -1.66 -6.93
CA HIS A 54 -12.69 -2.10 -8.30
C HIS A 54 -11.86 -3.40 -8.33
N ALA A 55 -11.63 -4.04 -7.17
CA ALA A 55 -10.85 -5.25 -7.08
C ALA A 55 -11.50 -6.44 -7.81
N GLU A 56 -12.82 -6.41 -8.01
CA GLU A 56 -13.56 -7.43 -8.78
C GLU A 56 -13.15 -7.51 -10.25
N ALA A 57 -12.62 -6.42 -10.81
CA ALA A 57 -12.11 -6.40 -12.16
C ALA A 57 -10.75 -7.10 -12.30
N ILE A 58 -10.15 -7.59 -11.22
CA ILE A 58 -8.90 -8.36 -11.26
C ILE A 58 -9.26 -9.84 -11.34
N ALA A 59 -8.95 -10.48 -12.46
CA ALA A 59 -9.32 -11.88 -12.68
C ALA A 59 -8.67 -12.81 -11.64
N GLY A 60 -9.45 -13.72 -11.07
CA GLY A 60 -8.96 -14.74 -10.14
C GLY A 60 -8.47 -14.19 -8.79
N LEU A 61 -8.80 -12.94 -8.44
CA LEU A 61 -8.53 -12.38 -7.13
C LEU A 61 -9.53 -12.95 -6.11
N ASP A 62 -9.01 -13.44 -4.98
CA ASP A 62 -9.81 -13.87 -3.84
C ASP A 62 -10.31 -12.64 -3.06
N LEU A 63 -11.51 -12.17 -3.43
CA LEU A 63 -12.16 -11.02 -2.79
C LEU A 63 -12.52 -11.29 -1.33
N GLU A 64 -12.86 -12.53 -0.96
CA GLU A 64 -13.19 -12.89 0.41
C GLU A 64 -11.95 -12.80 1.32
N LYS A 65 -10.79 -13.21 0.81
CA LYS A 65 -9.51 -13.00 1.49
C LYS A 65 -9.20 -11.51 1.60
N LEU A 66 -9.38 -10.74 0.53
CA LEU A 66 -9.14 -9.29 0.53
C LEU A 66 -10.02 -8.56 1.56
N ASP A 67 -11.30 -8.94 1.66
CA ASP A 67 -12.24 -8.38 2.64
C ASP A 67 -11.89 -8.75 4.07
N ARG A 68 -11.46 -9.99 4.30
CA ARG A 68 -10.97 -10.40 5.62
C ARG A 68 -9.72 -9.63 6.02
N GLU A 69 -8.78 -9.41 5.11
CA GLU A 69 -7.57 -8.61 5.34
C GLU A 69 -7.92 -7.13 5.59
N ALA A 70 -8.88 -6.58 4.84
CA ALA A 70 -9.41 -5.23 5.07
C ALA A 70 -10.07 -5.11 6.45
N GLY A 71 -10.94 -6.06 6.80
CA GLY A 71 -11.64 -6.11 8.08
C GLY A 71 -10.71 -6.32 9.27
N ALA A 72 -9.65 -7.13 9.12
CA ALA A 72 -8.61 -7.29 10.14
C ALA A 72 -7.83 -5.98 10.37
N SER A 73 -7.55 -5.21 9.30
CA SER A 73 -6.91 -3.90 9.43
C SER A 73 -7.82 -2.83 10.05
N ALA A 74 -9.15 -2.90 9.79
CA ALA A 74 -10.13 -1.97 10.36
C ALA A 74 -10.52 -2.32 11.80
N GLY A 75 -10.48 -3.60 12.17
CA GLY A 75 -10.70 -4.09 13.54
C GLY A 75 -9.53 -3.77 14.48
N ALA A 76 -8.34 -3.53 13.92
CA ALA A 76 -7.21 -2.90 14.61
C ALA A 76 -7.35 -1.37 14.62
N ALA A 77 -8.54 -0.85 14.93
CA ALA A 77 -8.68 0.47 15.54
C ALA A 77 -8.08 0.43 16.96
N ALA A 78 -6.81 0.02 17.07
CA ALA A 78 -6.02 0.27 18.25
C ALA A 78 -6.03 1.79 18.43
N ALA A 79 -6.26 2.25 19.65
CA ALA A 79 -6.03 3.63 19.99
C ALA A 79 -4.66 4.02 19.44
N PHE A 80 -4.60 5.17 18.75
CA PHE A 80 -3.36 5.66 18.19
C PHE A 80 -2.26 5.58 19.24
N SER A 81 -1.16 4.90 18.92
CA SER A 81 0.00 4.74 19.78
C SER A 81 1.25 4.77 18.92
N GLU A 82 2.36 5.23 19.50
CA GLU A 82 3.65 5.24 18.83
C GLU A 82 4.04 3.83 18.33
N GLN A 83 3.78 2.79 19.13
CA GLN A 83 4.01 1.41 18.75
C GLN A 83 3.24 1.00 17.49
N ALA A 84 1.98 1.44 17.35
CA ALA A 84 1.19 1.14 16.15
C ALA A 84 1.78 1.80 14.89
N VAL A 85 2.39 2.98 15.03
CA VAL A 85 3.10 3.65 13.93
C VAL A 85 4.37 2.88 13.57
N TRP A 86 5.16 2.46 14.56
CA TRP A 86 6.34 1.62 14.34
C TRP A 86 6.00 0.28 13.66
N ASP A 87 4.92 -0.37 14.09
CA ASP A 87 4.47 -1.62 13.50
C ASP A 87 4.00 -1.43 12.05
N ALA A 88 3.36 -0.30 11.74
CA ALA A 88 3.01 0.07 10.36
C ALA A 88 4.26 0.30 9.49
N LEU A 89 5.27 1.01 9.99
CA LEU A 89 6.55 1.20 9.29
C LEU A 89 7.30 -0.13 9.11
N LYS A 90 7.16 -1.06 10.05
CA LYS A 90 7.64 -2.45 9.93
C LYS A 90 6.94 -3.27 8.84
N GLY A 91 5.82 -2.78 8.31
CA GLY A 91 5.16 -3.34 7.12
C GLY A 91 5.73 -2.82 5.80
N CYS A 92 6.57 -1.78 5.81
CA CYS A 92 7.13 -1.19 4.59
C CYS A 92 8.47 -1.83 4.22
N PHE A 93 8.55 -2.47 3.06
CA PHE A 93 9.77 -3.15 2.59
C PHE A 93 10.49 -2.31 1.54
N ASP A 94 11.82 -2.37 1.54
CA ASP A 94 12.61 -1.81 0.45
C ASP A 94 12.35 -2.62 -0.85
N PRO A 95 12.15 -1.95 -1.99
CA PRO A 95 11.76 -2.61 -3.24
C PRO A 95 12.92 -3.37 -3.91
N GLU A 96 14.17 -3.03 -3.61
CA GLU A 96 15.35 -3.70 -4.17
C GLU A 96 15.84 -4.82 -3.25
N ILE A 97 15.77 -4.59 -1.94
CA ILE A 97 16.19 -5.50 -0.89
C ILE A 97 14.92 -5.82 -0.08
N PRO A 98 14.32 -7.02 -0.18
CA PRO A 98 13.03 -7.36 0.45
C PRO A 98 13.16 -7.55 1.98
N VAL A 99 13.66 -6.52 2.65
CA VAL A 99 13.86 -6.37 4.08
C VAL A 99 13.15 -5.08 4.49
N ASN A 100 12.64 -5.06 5.72
CA ASN A 100 11.88 -3.93 6.22
C ASN A 100 12.75 -2.68 6.43
N ILE A 101 12.20 -1.49 6.13
CA ILE A 101 12.91 -0.20 6.25
C ILE A 101 13.35 0.17 7.69
N VAL A 102 12.65 -0.32 8.71
CA VAL A 102 13.02 -0.13 10.13
C VAL A 102 14.19 -1.04 10.47
N ASP A 103 14.13 -2.32 10.09
CA ASP A 103 15.21 -3.29 10.35
C ASP A 103 16.48 -2.98 9.54
N LEU A 104 16.33 -2.36 8.36
CA LEU A 104 17.45 -1.81 7.58
C LEU A 104 18.08 -0.55 8.20
N GLY A 105 17.45 0.04 9.23
CA GLY A 105 17.91 1.27 9.86
C GLY A 105 17.74 2.51 8.99
N LEU A 106 16.78 2.50 8.06
CA LEU A 106 16.49 3.65 7.19
C LEU A 106 15.62 4.70 7.88
N VAL A 107 14.91 4.33 8.95
CA VAL A 107 14.14 5.25 9.80
C VAL A 107 15.01 5.66 10.99
N TYR A 108 15.32 6.95 11.10
CA TYR A 108 16.18 7.50 12.15
C TYR A 108 15.41 8.07 13.33
N ASP A 109 14.26 8.68 13.07
CA ASP A 109 13.51 9.40 14.08
C ASP A 109 12.03 9.40 13.73
N LEU A 110 11.20 9.39 14.77
CA LEU A 110 9.76 9.38 14.67
C LEU A 110 9.21 10.31 15.75
N ASP A 111 8.70 11.47 15.31
CA ASP A 111 8.12 12.47 16.19
C ASP A 111 6.60 12.48 16.02
N ILE A 112 5.88 12.51 17.14
CA ILE A 112 4.43 12.45 17.18
C ILE A 112 3.90 13.62 17.98
N ASP A 113 3.15 14.48 17.30
CA ASP A 113 2.51 15.65 17.88
C ASP A 113 0.98 15.58 17.76
N ASP A 114 0.30 16.31 18.66
CA ASP A 114 -1.12 16.61 18.50
C ASP A 114 -1.31 17.69 17.43
N ALA A 115 -2.04 17.34 16.37
CA ALA A 115 -2.36 18.28 15.31
C ALA A 115 -3.48 19.23 15.78
N SER A 116 -3.31 20.52 15.49
CA SER A 116 -4.20 21.61 15.93
C SER A 116 -5.68 21.45 15.50
N ALA A 117 -5.95 20.58 14.53
CA ALA A 117 -7.28 20.30 13.98
C ALA A 117 -7.94 19.01 14.52
N GLY A 118 -7.45 18.43 15.63
CA GLY A 118 -8.05 17.25 16.24
C GLY A 118 -7.60 15.92 15.63
N GLY A 119 -6.30 15.79 15.37
CA GLY A 119 -5.68 14.57 14.85
C GLY A 119 -4.26 14.39 15.37
N LYS A 120 -3.51 13.45 14.80
CA LYS A 120 -2.09 13.23 15.13
C LYS A 120 -1.24 13.60 13.92
N ARG A 121 -0.16 14.33 14.17
CA ARG A 121 0.89 14.60 13.20
C ARG A 121 2.04 13.65 13.49
N VAL A 122 2.52 12.94 12.46
CA VAL A 122 3.65 12.01 12.57
C VAL A 122 4.70 12.48 11.59
N ASP A 123 5.83 12.96 12.10
CA ASP A 123 6.99 13.35 11.30
C ASP A 123 8.02 12.22 11.36
N VAL A 124 8.37 11.66 10.20
CA VAL A 124 9.31 10.53 10.08
C VAL A 124 10.58 11.01 9.39
N LYS A 125 11.71 10.89 10.08
CA LYS A 125 13.03 11.16 9.51
C LYS A 125 13.62 9.86 8.97
N MET A 126 13.87 9.80 7.66
CA MET A 126 14.38 8.59 7.01
C MET A 126 15.41 8.89 5.91
N THR A 127 16.13 7.87 5.47
CA THR A 127 17.05 7.89 4.33
C THR A 127 16.57 6.95 3.23
N LEU A 128 16.68 7.41 1.98
CA LEU A 128 16.42 6.60 0.79
C LEU A 128 17.68 5.82 0.41
N THR A 129 17.51 4.54 0.10
CA THR A 129 18.56 3.64 -0.40
C THR A 129 18.97 3.97 -1.84
N ALA A 130 18.13 4.66 -2.61
CA ALA A 130 18.41 5.13 -3.97
C ALA A 130 17.98 6.59 -4.21
N PRO A 131 18.77 7.38 -4.96
CA PRO A 131 18.27 8.61 -5.56
C PRO A 131 17.22 8.24 -6.62
N GLY A 132 16.04 8.85 -6.55
CA GLY A 132 14.95 8.66 -7.52
C GLY A 132 15.30 9.13 -8.93
#